data_AF-A0A1H9VF09-F1
#
_entry.id   AF-A0A1H9VF09-F1
#
_cell.length_a   1.000
_cell.length_b   1.000
_cell.length_c   1.000
_cell.angle_alpha   90.00
_cell.angle_beta   90.00
_cell.angle_gamma   90.00
#
_symmetry.space_group_name_H-M   'P 1'
#
loop_
_entity.id
_entity.type
_entity.pdbx_description
1 polymer ?
#
loop_
_entity_poly.entity_id
_entity_poly.type
_entity_poly.pdbx_seq_one_letter_code
_entity_poly.pdbx_strand_id
1 'polypeptide(L)'
;MYENFDLVSFLIGLPLAIIIMTIVFLIMRSIGKQRRWFDERYVRIHEKARSLSWTVTTITILIVWMIIIFMEGPGLAFFLMTAIWVIHMLSYAIGSFVASKSN
;
A
#
# COMPACT_ATOMS: atom_id res chain seq x y z
N MET A 1 -22.24 -42.41 24.02
CA MET A 1 -20.78 -42.54 24.05
C MET A 1 -20.18 -41.14 24.00
N TYR A 2 -20.29 -40.42 25.11
CA TYR A 2 -19.56 -39.17 25.33
C TYR A 2 -18.53 -39.52 26.38
N GLU A 3 -17.28 -39.64 25.95
CA GLU A 3 -16.15 -39.86 26.86
C GLU A 3 -16.07 -38.68 27.84
N ASN A 4 -15.80 -39.01 29.10
CA ASN A 4 -15.70 -38.07 30.20
C ASN A 4 -14.81 -36.90 29.80
N PHE A 5 -15.35 -35.68 29.84
CA PHE A 5 -14.55 -34.47 29.62
C PHE A 5 -13.48 -34.42 30.71
N ASP A 6 -12.26 -34.79 30.35
CA ASP A 6 -11.16 -34.88 31.31
C ASP A 6 -10.67 -33.46 31.63
N LEU A 7 -11.25 -32.92 32.70
CA LEU A 7 -10.95 -31.60 33.26
C LEU A 7 -9.45 -31.42 33.50
N VAL A 8 -8.72 -32.49 33.80
CA VAL A 8 -7.26 -32.48 33.96
C VAL A 8 -6.57 -32.23 32.63
N SER A 9 -6.97 -32.94 31.58
CA SER A 9 -6.48 -32.71 30.21
C SER A 9 -6.80 -31.28 29.71
N PHE A 10 -7.97 -30.73 30.02
CA PHE A 10 -8.33 -29.34 29.70
C PHE A 10 -7.47 -28.32 30.47
N LEU A 11 -7.27 -28.53 31.77
CA LEU A 11 -6.46 -27.66 32.62
C LEU A 11 -4.96 -27.68 32.28
N ILE A 12 -4.45 -28.78 31.71
CA ILE A 12 -3.08 -28.89 31.18
C ILE A 12 -2.94 -28.21 29.80
N GLY A 13 -4.02 -28.22 29.00
CA GLY A 13 -4.08 -27.51 27.72
C GLY A 13 -3.96 -25.99 27.85
N LEU A 14 -4.42 -25.40 28.97
CA LEU A 14 -4.36 -23.97 29.21
C LEU A 14 -2.92 -23.42 29.36
N PRO A 15 -2.05 -24.00 30.22
CA PRO A 15 -0.62 -23.66 30.27
C PRO A 15 0.06 -23.80 28.92
N LEU A 16 -0.24 -24.88 28.19
CA LEU A 16 0.34 -25.11 26.86
C LEU A 16 -0.09 -24.04 25.86
N ALA A 17 -1.37 -23.64 25.87
CA ALA A 17 -1.87 -22.56 25.03
C ALA A 17 -1.22 -21.21 25.37
N ILE A 18 -1.00 -20.91 26.65
CA ILE A 18 -0.30 -19.70 27.10
C ILE A 18 1.15 -19.70 26.60
N ILE A 19 1.84 -20.83 26.69
CA ILE A 19 3.22 -20.99 26.20
C ILE A 19 3.26 -20.79 24.68
N ILE A 20 2.37 -21.44 23.93
CA ILE A 20 2.31 -21.31 22.46
C ILE A 20 1.99 -19.86 22.06
N MET A 21 1.01 -19.21 22.68
CA MET A 21 0.69 -17.81 22.43
C MET A 21 1.88 -16.89 22.72
N THR A 22 2.60 -17.15 23.82
CA THR A 22 3.78 -16.37 24.19
C THR A 22 4.90 -16.53 23.14
N ILE A 23 5.15 -17.75 22.68
CA ILE A 23 6.15 -18.04 21.64
C ILE A 23 5.77 -17.35 20.33
N VAL A 24 4.52 -17.49 19.87
CA VAL A 24 4.02 -16.83 18.65
C VAL A 24 4.13 -15.32 18.76
N PHE A 25 3.76 -14.74 19.91
CA PHE A 25 3.88 -13.31 20.17
C PHE A 25 5.33 -12.83 20.10
N LEU A 26 6.27 -13.56 20.71
CA LEU A 26 7.70 -13.19 20.69
C LEU A 26 8.30 -13.28 19.28
N ILE A 27 7.93 -14.30 18.50
CA ILE A 27 8.34 -14.44 17.09
C ILE A 27 7.76 -13.29 16.26
N MET A 28 6.47 -12.99 16.39
CA MET A 28 5.83 -11.89 15.66
C MET A 28 6.37 -10.52 16.08
N ARG A 29 6.71 -10.34 17.37
CA ARG A 29 7.36 -9.12 17.86
C ARG A 29 8.77 -8.95 17.29
N SER A 30 9.52 -10.04 17.15
CA SER A 30 10.85 -10.05 16.51
C SER A 30 10.76 -9.68 15.03
N ILE A 31 9.86 -10.34 14.28
CA ILE A 31 9.63 -10.08 12.85
C ILE A 31 9.12 -8.65 12.63
N GLY A 32 8.16 -8.18 13.45
CA GLY A 32 7.62 -6.83 13.36
C GLY A 32 8.65 -5.74 13.63
N LYS A 33 9.60 -5.99 14.56
CA LYS A 33 10.75 -5.10 14.80
C LYS A 33 11.73 -5.08 13.63
N GLN A 34 12.02 -6.22 13.02
CA GLN A 34 12.94 -6.31 11.88
C GLN A 34 12.35 -5.72 10.59
N ARG A 35 11.05 -5.92 10.35
CA ARG A 35 10.32 -5.45 9.16
C ARG A 35 9.76 -4.03 9.30
N ARG A 36 10.05 -3.34 10.40
CA ARG A 36 9.56 -1.97 10.68
C ARG A 36 8.04 -1.80 10.52
N TRP A 37 7.27 -2.83 10.86
CA TRP A 37 5.81 -2.85 10.67
C TRP A 37 5.04 -1.77 11.44
N PHE A 38 5.66 -1.19 12.48
CA PHE A 38 5.11 -0.11 13.29
C PHE A 38 5.87 1.22 13.11
N ASP A 39 6.74 1.30 12.11
CA ASP A 39 7.51 2.50 11.86
C ASP A 39 6.77 3.37 10.83
N GLU A 40 6.10 4.41 11.32
CA GLU A 40 5.48 5.45 10.50
C GLU A 40 6.43 5.99 9.41
N ARG A 41 7.75 5.89 9.63
CA ARG A 41 8.76 6.26 8.62
C ARG A 41 8.63 5.45 7.33
N TYR A 42 8.27 4.16 7.38
CA TYR A 42 8.09 3.36 6.16
C TYR A 42 6.90 3.84 5.33
N VAL A 43 5.76 4.08 6.00
CA VAL A 43 4.55 4.63 5.37
C VAL A 43 4.83 6.02 4.80
N ARG A 44 5.45 6.92 5.60
CA ARG A 44 5.84 8.26 5.14
C ARG A 44 6.79 8.25 3.96
N ILE A 45 7.78 7.34 3.93
CA ILE A 45 8.71 7.23 2.80
C ILE A 45 7.96 6.83 1.53
N HIS A 46 7.06 5.84 1.61
CA HIS A 46 6.30 5.38 0.44
C HIS A 46 5.26 6.39 -0.03
N GLU A 47 4.56 7.06 0.88
CA GLU A 47 3.66 8.16 0.55
C GLU A 47 4.41 9.29 -0.17
N LYS A 48 5.57 9.70 0.38
CA LYS A 48 6.42 10.73 -0.23
C LYS A 48 6.99 10.28 -1.57
N ALA A 49 7.43 9.03 -1.69
CA ALA A 49 7.94 8.48 -2.95
C ALA A 49 6.84 8.41 -4.02
N ARG A 50 5.61 8.04 -3.66
CA ARG A 50 4.46 8.02 -4.57
C ARG A 50 4.07 9.43 -5.00
N SER A 51 4.07 10.40 -4.09
CA SER A 51 3.83 11.81 -4.39
C SER A 51 4.90 12.38 -5.34
N LEU A 52 6.18 12.15 -5.06
CA LEU A 52 7.28 12.58 -5.93
C LEU A 52 7.22 11.92 -7.30
N SER A 53 6.94 10.61 -7.36
CA SER A 53 6.76 9.89 -8.61
C SER A 53 5.63 10.49 -9.45
N TRP A 54 4.51 10.86 -8.81
CA TRP A 54 3.40 11.53 -9.49
C TRP A 54 3.81 12.91 -10.03
N THR A 55 4.56 13.71 -9.26
CA THR A 55 5.08 15.00 -9.75
C THR A 55 6.03 14.82 -10.94
N VAL A 56 6.96 13.87 -10.87
CA VAL A 56 7.92 13.60 -11.95
C VAL A 56 7.21 13.13 -13.22
N THR A 57 6.23 12.24 -13.09
CA THR A 57 5.44 11.76 -14.24
C THR A 57 4.57 12.85 -14.84
N THR A 58 3.97 13.74 -14.04
CA THR A 58 3.26 14.94 -14.53
C THR A 58 4.18 15.82 -15.37
N ILE A 59 5.38 16.15 -14.87
CA ILE A 59 6.36 16.96 -15.62
C ILE A 59 6.77 16.26 -16.92
N THR A 60 7.04 14.95 -16.85
CA THR A 60 7.44 14.15 -18.01
C THR A 60 6.37 14.13 -19.09
N ILE A 61 5.10 13.92 -18.71
CA ILE A 61 3.95 13.95 -19.63
C ILE A 61 3.87 15.31 -20.32
N LEU A 62 4.01 16.42 -19.58
CA LEU A 62 3.94 17.77 -20.16
C LEU A 62 5.07 18.04 -21.16
N ILE A 63 6.30 17.59 -20.86
CA ILE A 63 7.44 17.73 -21.77
C ILE A 63 7.20 16.94 -23.06
N VAL A 64 6.82 15.67 -22.94
CA VAL A 64 6.55 14.80 -24.11
C VAL A 64 5.40 15.36 -24.94
N TRP A 65 4.35 15.85 -24.29
CA TRP A 65 3.20 16.44 -24.98
C TRP A 65 3.57 17.72 -25.74
N MET A 66 4.43 18.57 -25.16
CA MET A 66 4.99 19.73 -25.84
C MET A 66 5.80 19.35 -27.08
N ILE A 67 6.67 18.32 -26.97
CA ILE A 67 7.45 17.82 -28.10
C ILE A 67 6.53 17.37 -29.24
N ILE A 68 5.47 16.62 -28.94
CA ILE A 68 4.51 16.14 -29.95
C ILE A 68 3.83 17.32 -30.67
N ILE A 69 3.40 18.34 -29.92
CA ILE A 69 2.78 19.55 -30.51
C ILE A 69 3.73 20.23 -31.49
N PHE A 70 5.03 20.35 -31.15
CA PHE A 70 6.00 21.02 -32.01
C PHE A 70 6.45 20.18 -33.22
N MET A 71 6.56 18.87 -33.07
CA MET A 71 7.11 18.00 -34.12
C MET A 71 6.05 17.48 -35.09
N GLU A 72 4.90 17.04 -34.57
CA GLU A 72 3.87 16.36 -35.36
C GLU A 72 2.57 17.17 -35.45
N GLY A 73 2.35 18.11 -34.52
CA GLY A 73 1.09 18.82 -34.40
C GLY A 73 -0.05 17.93 -33.89
N PRO A 74 -1.32 18.33 -34.10
CA PRO A 74 -2.48 17.57 -33.62
C PRO A 74 -2.73 16.32 -34.47
N GLY A 75 -2.03 15.23 -34.14
CA GLY A 75 -2.19 13.89 -34.72
C GLY A 75 -2.57 12.82 -33.69
N LEU A 76 -2.43 11.53 -34.07
CA LEU A 76 -2.76 10.40 -33.18
C LEU A 76 -2.00 10.48 -31.84
N ALA A 77 -0.69 10.72 -31.88
CA ALA A 77 0.16 10.80 -30.69
C ALA A 77 -0.31 11.89 -29.71
N PHE A 78 -0.76 13.03 -30.23
CA PHE A 78 -1.31 14.12 -29.43
C PHE A 78 -2.56 13.68 -28.66
N PHE A 79 -3.51 13.00 -29.32
CA PHE A 79 -4.74 12.53 -28.68
C PHE A 79 -4.47 11.41 -27.67
N LEU A 80 -3.55 10.48 -27.98
CA LEU A 80 -3.14 9.44 -27.04
C LEU A 80 -2.49 10.04 -25.79
N MET A 81 -1.60 11.02 -25.95
CA MET A 81 -1.01 11.72 -24.81
C MET A 81 -2.04 12.54 -24.02
N THR A 82 -3.02 13.13 -24.70
CA THR A 82 -4.14 13.81 -24.03
C THR A 82 -4.97 12.82 -23.19
N ALA A 83 -5.24 11.62 -23.72
CA ALA A 83 -5.95 10.58 -22.97
C ALA A 83 -5.13 10.12 -21.73
N ILE A 84 -3.82 9.92 -21.90
CA ILE A 84 -2.92 9.58 -20.78
C ILE A 84 -2.93 10.69 -19.72
N TRP A 85 -2.88 11.95 -20.14
CA TRP A 85 -2.95 13.09 -19.22
C TRP A 85 -4.26 13.11 -18.42
N VAL A 86 -5.39 12.93 -19.10
CA VAL A 86 -6.71 12.88 -18.45
C VAL A 86 -6.79 11.72 -17.46
N ILE A 87 -6.35 10.51 -17.85
CA ILE A 87 -6.33 9.34 -16.96
C ILE A 87 -5.42 9.59 -15.75
N HIS A 88 -4.23 10.16 -15.96
CA HIS A 88 -3.28 10.48 -14.89
C HIS A 88 -3.88 11.44 -13.87
N MET A 89 -4.57 12.50 -14.33
CA MET A 89 -5.25 13.46 -13.46
C MET A 89 -6.47 12.87 -12.76
N LEU A 90 -7.28 12.08 -13.47
CA LEU A 90 -8.42 11.39 -12.88
C LEU A 90 -7.99 10.39 -11.81
N SER A 91 -6.87 9.70 -12.00
CA SER A 91 -6.32 8.78 -10.99
C SER A 91 -6.00 9.50 -9.68
N TYR A 92 -5.47 10.72 -9.75
CA TYR A 92 -5.21 11.56 -8.59
C TYR A 92 -6.50 12.08 -7.94
N ALA A 93 -7.47 12.50 -8.75
CA ALA A 93 -8.76 12.96 -8.26
C ALA A 93 -9.51 11.85 -7.50
N ILE A 94 -9.57 10.64 -8.07
CA ILE A 94 -10.19 9.47 -7.44
C ILE A 94 -9.40 9.07 -6.19
N GLY A 95 -8.07 8.97 -6.30
CA GLY A 95 -7.21 8.61 -5.17
C GLY A 95 -7.33 9.58 -3.99
N SER A 96 -7.38 10.88 -4.26
CA SER A 96 -7.55 11.92 -3.23
C SER A 96 -8.94 11.88 -2.60
N PHE A 97 -10.00 11.68 -3.39
CA PHE A 97 -11.37 11.53 -2.86
C PHE A 97 -11.54 10.29 -1.97
N VAL A 98 -10.91 9.17 -2.33
CA VAL A 98 -10.92 7.96 -1.51
C VAL A 98 -10.13 8.17 -0.22
N ALA A 99 -8.94 8.76 -0.31
CA ALA A 99 -8.11 9.05 0.85
C ALA A 99 -8.76 10.06 1.81
N SER A 100 -9.45 11.08 1.29
CA SER A 100 -10.12 12.09 2.11
C SER A 100 -11.30 11.55 2.92
N LYS A 101 -11.93 10.44 2.47
CA LYS A 101 -12.99 9.77 3.25
C LYS A 101 -12.45 8.93 4.41
N SER A 102 -11.15 8.59 4.38
CA SER A 102 -10.50 7.77 5.40
C SER A 102 -9.81 8.60 6.49
N ASN A 103 -9.75 9.92 6.33
CA ASN A 103 -9.24 10.90 7.31
C ASN A 103 -10.39 11.53 8.07
#